data_AF-A0A1M5KM43-F1
#
_entry.id   AF-A0A1M5KM43-F1
#
_cell.length_a   1.000
_cell.length_b   1.000
_cell.length_c   1.000
_cell.angle_alpha   90.00
_cell.angle_beta   90.00
_cell.angle_gamma   90.00
#
_symmetry.space_group_name_H-M   'P 1'
#
loop_
_entity.id
_entity.type
_entity.pdbx_description
1 polymer ?
#
loop_
_entity_poly.entity_id
_entity_poly.type
_entity_poly.pdbx_seq_one_letter_code
_entity_poly.pdbx_strand_id
1 'polypeptide(L)' 'MTIDQLNQSKVPIIVFDKKLEEFKGKVLFPEKLKRANEILAKAGLPKVEIKK' A
#
# COMPACT_ATOMS: atom_id res chain seq x y z
N MET A 1 13.55 -1.80 17.74
CA MET A 1 12.23 -2.06 18.32
C MET A 1 12.08 -3.54 18.57
N THR A 2 11.63 -3.94 19.76
CA THR A 2 11.25 -5.34 20.03
C THR A 2 9.86 -5.63 19.47
N ILE A 3 9.52 -6.91 19.27
CA ILE A 3 8.18 -7.32 18.78
C ILE A 3 7.09 -6.81 19.73
N ASP A 4 7.34 -6.82 21.03
CA ASP A 4 6.40 -6.32 22.04
C ASP A 4 6.11 -4.82 21.88
N GLN A 5 7.13 -4.02 21.54
CA GLN A 5 6.96 -2.60 21.25
C GLN A 5 6.19 -2.35 19.95
N LEU A 6 6.35 -3.21 18.94
CA LEU A 6 5.55 -3.16 17.71
C LEU A 6 4.09 -3.47 18.01
N ASN A 7 3.81 -4.55 18.75
CA ASN A 7 2.44 -4.98 19.07
C ASN A 7 1.68 -3.97 19.94
N GLN A 8 2.39 -3.17 20.75
CA GLN A 8 1.80 -2.09 21.56
C GLN A 8 1.51 -0.81 20.76
N SER A 9 2.01 -0.71 19.52
CA SER A 9 1.79 0.46 18.68
C SER A 9 0.33 0.52 18.22
N LYS A 10 -0.31 1.68 18.39
CA LYS A 10 -1.65 1.97 17.84
C LYS A 10 -1.62 2.27 16.34
N VAL A 11 -0.45 2.22 15.72
CA VAL A 11 -0.26 2.42 14.28
C VAL A 11 -0.24 1.04 13.61
N PRO A 12 -1.04 0.82 12.55
CA PRO A 12 -1.02 -0.45 11.84
C PRO A 12 0.37 -0.71 11.26
N ILE A 13 0.94 -1.86 11.61
CA ILE A 13 2.21 -2.33 11.07
C ILE A 13 1.92 -3.12 9.80
N ILE A 14 2.42 -2.63 8.68
CA ILE A 14 2.29 -3.30 7.39
C ILE A 14 3.53 -4.17 7.17
N VAL A 15 3.33 -5.48 7.02
CA VAL A 15 4.39 -6.44 6.71
C VAL A 15 4.18 -6.94 5.28
N PHE A 16 5.20 -6.78 4.44
CA PHE A 16 5.22 -7.34 3.09
C PHE A 16 5.88 -8.72 3.11
N ASP A 17 5.31 -9.68 2.39
CA ASP A 17 5.98 -10.97 2.16
C ASP A 17 7.20 -10.75 1.27
N LYS A 18 8.38 -11.12 1.78
CA LYS A 18 9.66 -11.00 1.06
C LYS A 18 9.67 -11.75 -0.26
N LYS A 19 8.88 -12.82 -0.40
CA LYS A 19 8.76 -13.56 -1.67
C LYS A 19 8.27 -12.66 -2.79
N LEU A 20 7.44 -11.66 -2.48
CA LEU A 20 6.88 -10.75 -3.50
C LEU A 20 7.90 -9.76 -4.09
N GLU A 21 9.10 -9.64 -3.50
CA GLU A 21 10.17 -8.80 -4.07
C GLU A 21 10.62 -9.30 -5.46
N GLU A 22 10.43 -10.58 -5.80
CA GLU A 22 10.76 -11.13 -7.12
C GLU A 22 9.94 -10.52 -8.28
N PHE A 23 8.80 -9.93 -7.94
CA PHE A 23 7.87 -9.28 -8.88
C PHE A 23 8.05 -7.77 -8.93
N LYS A 24 8.98 -7.22 -8.16
CA LYS A 24 9.25 -5.78 -8.14
C LYS A 24 9.67 -5.28 -9.51
N GLY A 25 9.07 -4.18 -9.94
CA GLY A 25 9.30 -3.60 -11.27
C GLY A 25 8.63 -4.35 -12.43
N LYS A 26 7.96 -5.49 -12.18
CA LYS A 26 7.21 -6.22 -13.21
C LYS A 26 5.74 -5.81 -13.19
N VAL A 27 5.18 -5.52 -14.36
CA VAL A 27 3.73 -5.29 -14.51
C VAL A 27 3.07 -6.63 -14.81
N LEU A 28 2.58 -7.30 -13.77
CA LEU A 28 1.96 -8.62 -13.88
C LEU A 28 0.57 -8.60 -14.52
N PHE A 29 -0.18 -7.50 -14.36
CA PHE A 29 -1.56 -7.39 -14.81
C PHE A 29 -1.82 -6.03 -15.47
N PRO A 30 -1.39 -5.83 -16.73
CA PRO A 30 -1.41 -4.52 -17.38
C PRO A 30 -2.84 -3.95 -17.54
N GLU A 31 -3.82 -4.79 -17.90
CA GLU A 31 -5.21 -4.34 -18.07
C GLU A 31 -5.84 -3.91 -16.75
N LYS A 32 -5.63 -4.68 -15.68
CA LYS A 32 -6.11 -4.35 -14.33
C LYS A 32 -5.44 -3.08 -13.80
N LEU A 33 -4.14 -2.91 -14.06
CA LEU A 33 -3.39 -1.71 -13.68
C LEU A 33 -3.96 -0.46 -14.38
N LYS A 34 -4.25 -0.56 -15.68
CA LYS A 34 -4.89 0.53 -16.43
C LYS A 34 -6.25 0.89 -15.84
N ARG A 35 -7.11 -0.11 -15.61
CA ARG A 35 -8.45 0.11 -15.03
C ARG A 35 -8.39 0.71 -13.63
N ALA A 36 -7.46 0.25 -12.79
CA ALA A 36 -7.26 0.82 -11.46
C ALA A 36 -6.87 2.31 -11.54
N ASN A 37 -5.95 2.67 -12.43
CA ASN A 37 -5.55 4.06 -12.64
C ASN A 37 -6.72 4.94 -13.12
N GLU A 38 -7.56 4.43 -14.02
CA GLU A 38 -8.77 5.14 -14.48
C GLU A 38 -9.76 5.37 -13.32
N ILE A 39 -9.95 4.38 -12.45
CA ILE A 39 -10.82 4.50 -11.28
C ILE A 39 -10.26 5.53 -10.31
N LEU A 40 -8.97 5.46 -9.98
CA LEU A 40 -8.32 6.39 -9.07
C LEU A 40 -8.35 7.83 -9.60
N ALA A 41 -8.21 8.02 -10.91
CA ALA A 41 -8.32 9.34 -11.54
C ALA A 41 -9.74 9.92 -11.43
N LYS A 42 -10.78 9.08 -11.51
CA LYS A 42 -12.19 9.51 -11.42
C LYS A 42 -12.67 9.71 -9.99
N ALA A 43 -12.39 8.74 -9.12
CA ALA A 43 -12.83 8.75 -7.72
C ALA A 43 -11.99 9.71 -6.86
N GLY A 44 -10.75 9.98 -7.28
CA GLY A 44 -9.76 10.69 -6.48
C GLY A 44 -9.22 9.81 -5.35
N LEU A 45 -8.12 10.26 -4.74
CA LEU A 45 -7.67 9.70 -3.47
C LEU A 45 -8.36 10.45 -2.32
N PRO A 46 -8.66 9.76 -1.19
CA PRO A 46 -9.12 10.43 0.01
C PRO A 46 -8.17 11.59 0.35
N LYS A 47 -8.70 12.78 0.58
CA LYS A 47 -7.91 13.91 1.03
C LYS A 47 -7.36 13.56 2.41
N VAL A 48 -6.05 13.37 2.51
CA VAL A 48 -5.40 13.15 3.80
C VAL A 48 -5.46 14.48 4.54
N GLU A 49 -6.37 14.60 5.51
CA GLU A 49 -6.31 15.71 6.46
C GLU A 49 -5.04 15.53 7.30
N ILE A 50 -3.99 16.26 6.94
CA ILE A 50 -2.82 16.41 7.80
C ILE A 50 -3.30 17.25 8.98
N LYS A 51 -3.76 16.58 10.04
CA LYS A 51 -3.99 17.24 11.33
C LYS A 51 -2.64 17.75 11.80
N LYS A 52 -2.43 19.07 11.66
CA LYS A 52 -1.28 19.80 12.21
C LYS A 52 -1.30 19.75 13.74
#